data_AF-A0AAV4LCD4-F1
#
_entry.id   AF-A0AAV4LCD4-F1
#
_cell.length_a   1.000
_cell.length_b   1.000
_cell.length_c   1.000
_cell.angle_alpha   90.00
_cell.angle_beta   90.00
_cell.angle_gamma   90.00
#
_symmetry.space_group_name_H-M   'P 1'
#
loop_
_entity.id
_entity.type
_entity.pdbx_description
1 polymer ?
#
loop_
_entity_poly.entity_id
_entity_poly.type
_entity_poly.pdbx_seq_one_letter_code
_entity_poly.pdbx_strand_id
1 'polypeptide(L)'
;MKTLERISQFVGGTFAVWVLLFATLGFFLPNTFITFKSYISPLLGIVMFGMGLTLSGSDFKEVFKRPKDVAIGVIGHYIIMPLVAYLLAIGLHLPPEIAIGVILVGSCPSGTASNVMTFLAKGDVALAVSIATVSTLLAPFVTPFLISVLAGKWTPVDPLALFKDIIEIVILPIALGIIVKAFFKKQAQASVKMLPLVSTLAIVLIISAVVAGSHDRILKTGFLNFCRCHTT
;
A
#
# COMPACT_ATOMS: atom_id res chain seq x y z
N MET A 1 -16.05 -25.49 -0.28
CA MET A 1 -14.81 -24.79 -0.71
C MET A 1 -15.01 -23.97 -1.99
N LYS A 2 -15.53 -24.52 -3.10
CA LYS A 2 -15.73 -23.77 -4.37
C LYS A 2 -16.57 -22.48 -4.25
N THR A 3 -17.60 -22.47 -3.40
CA THR A 3 -18.43 -21.27 -3.17
C THR A 3 -17.66 -20.14 -2.48
N LEU A 4 -16.84 -20.48 -1.47
CA LEU A 4 -16.02 -19.52 -0.73
C LEU A 4 -14.91 -18.92 -1.62
N GLU A 5 -14.29 -19.75 -2.46
CA GLU A 5 -13.30 -19.32 -3.46
C GLU A 5 -13.92 -18.38 -4.50
N ARG A 6 -15.14 -18.67 -4.99
CA ARG A 6 -15.87 -17.76 -5.90
C ARG A 6 -16.19 -16.42 -5.26
N ILE A 7 -16.62 -16.40 -4.01
CA ILE A 7 -16.87 -15.16 -3.27
C ILE A 7 -15.58 -14.36 -3.13
N SER A 8 -14.47 -15.01 -2.76
CA SER A 8 -13.15 -14.38 -2.67
C SER A 8 -12.71 -13.72 -3.98
N GLN A 9 -12.89 -14.42 -5.11
CA GLN A 9 -12.59 -13.89 -6.44
C GLN A 9 -13.52 -12.74 -6.85
N PHE A 10 -14.82 -12.84 -6.54
CA PHE A 10 -15.78 -11.77 -6.82
C PHE A 10 -15.45 -10.50 -6.03
N VAL A 11 -15.19 -10.64 -4.73
CA VAL A 11 -14.81 -9.52 -3.85
C VAL A 11 -13.49 -8.89 -4.32
N GLY A 12 -12.49 -9.70 -4.68
CA GLY A 12 -11.24 -9.21 -5.25
C GLY A 12 -11.43 -8.48 -6.59
N GLY A 13 -12.27 -9.00 -7.48
CA GLY A 13 -12.59 -8.37 -8.76
C GLY A 13 -13.42 -7.09 -8.65
N THR A 14 -14.18 -6.95 -7.57
CA THR A 14 -15.00 -5.76 -7.25
C THR A 14 -14.36 -4.88 -6.17
N PHE A 15 -13.06 -5.04 -5.92
CA PHE A 15 -12.33 -4.35 -4.85
C PHE A 15 -12.59 -2.84 -4.80
N ALA A 16 -12.52 -2.16 -5.96
CA ALA A 16 -12.75 -0.71 -6.04
C ALA A 16 -14.16 -0.30 -5.57
N VAL A 17 -15.19 -1.11 -5.87
CA VAL A 17 -16.57 -0.84 -5.44
C VAL A 17 -16.69 -0.92 -3.93
N TRP A 18 -16.08 -1.95 -3.31
CA TRP A 18 -16.05 -2.12 -1.86
C TRP A 18 -15.32 -0.97 -1.17
N VAL A 19 -14.18 -0.55 -1.73
CA VAL A 19 -13.42 0.59 -1.21
C VAL A 19 -14.26 1.87 -1.22
N LEU A 20 -14.94 2.17 -2.32
CA LEU A 20 -15.80 3.36 -2.42
C LEU A 20 -16.97 3.29 -1.43
N LEU A 21 -17.64 2.14 -1.33
CA LEU A 21 -18.77 1.94 -0.45
C LEU A 21 -18.38 2.09 1.04
N PHE A 22 -17.26 1.51 1.46
CA PHE A 22 -16.82 1.60 2.84
C PHE A 22 -16.20 2.96 3.18
N ALA A 23 -15.56 3.63 2.22
CA ALA A 23 -15.14 5.01 2.39
C ALA A 23 -16.33 5.95 2.63
N THR A 24 -17.42 5.81 1.88
CA THR A 24 -18.64 6.62 2.12
C THR A 24 -19.29 6.28 3.45
N LEU A 25 -19.39 4.99 3.82
CA LEU A 25 -19.88 4.59 5.14
C LEU A 25 -19.01 5.14 6.28
N GLY A 26 -17.69 5.10 6.14
CA GLY A 26 -16.75 5.68 7.11
C GLY A 26 -16.93 7.19 7.29
N PHE A 27 -17.32 7.88 6.23
CA PHE A 27 -17.64 9.30 6.27
C PHE A 27 -18.98 9.59 6.98
N PHE A 28 -20.04 8.84 6.69
CA PHE A 28 -21.36 9.06 7.29
C PHE A 28 -21.52 8.50 8.71
N LEU A 29 -20.74 7.48 9.09
CA LEU A 29 -20.80 6.81 10.40
C LEU A 29 -19.45 6.86 11.14
N PRO A 30 -18.87 8.04 11.41
CA PRO A 30 -17.51 8.15 11.93
C PRO A 30 -17.35 7.52 13.32
N ASN A 31 -18.39 7.60 14.17
CA ASN A 31 -18.38 7.04 15.53
C ASN A 31 -18.22 5.51 15.55
N THR A 32 -18.70 4.81 14.52
CA THR A 32 -18.58 3.35 14.43
C THR A 32 -17.17 2.94 14.01
N PHE A 33 -16.54 3.70 13.10
CA PHE A 33 -15.27 3.31 12.49
C PHE A 33 -14.02 3.89 13.20
N ILE A 34 -14.16 4.93 14.03
CA ILE A 34 -13.04 5.48 14.81
C ILE A 34 -12.40 4.46 15.75
N THR A 35 -13.18 3.55 16.33
CA THR A 35 -12.67 2.47 17.20
C THR A 35 -11.70 1.54 16.48
N PHE A 36 -11.81 1.44 15.15
CA PHE A 36 -10.92 0.61 14.34
C PHE A 36 -9.54 1.25 14.09
N LYS A 37 -9.32 2.51 14.50
CA LYS A 37 -8.04 3.20 14.32
C LYS A 37 -6.87 2.45 14.99
N SER A 38 -7.09 1.89 16.18
CA SER A 38 -6.07 1.09 16.90
C SER A 38 -5.72 -0.22 16.20
N TYR A 39 -6.58 -0.69 15.28
CA TYR A 39 -6.39 -1.93 14.54
C TYR A 39 -5.74 -1.72 13.18
N ILE A 40 -5.41 -0.48 12.77
CA ILE A 40 -4.78 -0.20 11.46
C ILE A 40 -3.46 -0.96 11.31
N SER A 41 -2.53 -0.83 12.25
CA SER A 41 -1.22 -1.48 12.15
C SER A 41 -1.33 -3.02 12.15
N PRO A 42 -2.11 -3.66 13.05
CA PRO A 42 -2.37 -5.10 12.97
C PRO A 42 -3.01 -5.55 11.66
N LEU A 43 -4.01 -4.81 11.15
CA LEU A 43 -4.67 -5.13 9.88
C LEU A 43 -3.70 -5.02 8.70
N LEU A 44 -2.83 -3.99 8.69
CA LEU A 44 -1.80 -3.85 7.69
C LEU A 44 -0.80 -5.01 7.77
N GLY A 45 -0.41 -5.41 8.98
CA GLY A 45 0.44 -6.58 9.20
C GLY A 45 -0.17 -7.87 8.64
N ILE A 46 -1.49 -8.09 8.78
CA ILE A 46 -2.18 -9.24 8.18
C ILE A 46 -2.10 -9.20 6.64
N VAL A 47 -2.29 -8.02 6.04
CA VAL A 47 -2.18 -7.85 4.59
C VAL A 47 -0.75 -8.12 4.12
N MET A 48 0.25 -7.60 4.82
CA MET A 48 1.68 -7.80 4.52
C MET A 48 2.13 -9.25 4.73
N PHE A 49 1.63 -9.92 5.77
CA PHE A 49 1.80 -11.36 5.96
C PHE A 49 1.22 -12.15 4.79
N GLY A 50 0.03 -11.77 4.34
CA GLY A 50 -0.60 -12.34 3.16
C GLY A 50 0.25 -12.20 1.90
N MET A 51 0.86 -11.04 1.69
CA MET A 51 1.84 -10.83 0.63
C MET A 51 3.02 -11.81 0.76
N GLY A 52 3.57 -11.98 1.97
CA GLY A 52 4.63 -12.95 2.26
C GLY A 52 4.26 -14.40 1.88
N LEU A 53 3.03 -14.82 2.13
CA LEU A 53 2.52 -16.15 1.72
C LEU A 53 2.43 -16.31 0.19
N THR A 54 2.27 -15.22 -0.56
CA THR A 54 2.23 -15.26 -2.03
C THR A 54 3.62 -15.31 -2.67
N LEU A 55 4.63 -14.72 -2.04
CA LEU A 55 6.01 -14.66 -2.54
C LEU A 55 6.66 -16.04 -2.66
N SER A 56 7.22 -16.33 -3.82
CA SER A 56 7.81 -17.62 -4.17
C SER A 56 9.32 -17.49 -4.38
N GLY A 57 10.09 -18.54 -4.12
CA GLY A 57 11.55 -18.52 -4.34
C GLY A 57 11.94 -18.27 -5.82
N SER A 58 11.03 -18.56 -6.75
CA SER A 58 11.16 -18.20 -8.17
C SER A 58 11.26 -16.69 -8.38
N ASP A 59 10.56 -15.89 -7.57
CA ASP A 59 10.44 -14.45 -7.73
C ASP A 59 11.77 -13.78 -7.35
N PHE A 60 12.45 -14.32 -6.35
CA PHE A 60 13.83 -13.96 -5.98
C PHE A 60 14.84 -14.41 -7.03
N LYS A 61 14.66 -15.60 -7.62
CA LYS A 61 15.56 -16.09 -8.68
C LYS A 61 15.49 -15.19 -9.91
N GLU A 62 14.32 -14.64 -10.22
CA GLU A 62 14.13 -13.74 -11.37
C GLU A 62 14.91 -12.42 -11.20
N VAL A 63 15.02 -11.90 -9.96
CA VAL A 63 15.87 -10.74 -9.64
C VAL A 63 17.32 -10.97 -10.07
N PHE A 64 17.86 -12.17 -9.86
CA PHE A 64 19.24 -12.50 -10.25
C PHE A 64 19.39 -12.81 -11.74
N LYS A 65 18.32 -13.24 -12.42
CA LYS A 65 18.35 -13.49 -13.86
C LYS A 65 18.32 -12.19 -14.67
N ARG A 66 17.54 -11.20 -14.23
CA ARG A 66 17.33 -9.94 -14.95
C ARG A 66 17.60 -8.72 -14.04
N PRO A 67 18.81 -8.60 -13.47
CA PRO A 67 19.10 -7.56 -12.48
C PRO A 67 19.01 -6.15 -13.05
N LYS A 68 19.36 -5.96 -14.35
CA LYS A 68 19.27 -4.65 -15.00
C LYS A 68 17.83 -4.16 -15.11
N ASP A 69 16.92 -5.02 -15.55
CA ASP A 69 15.51 -4.66 -15.75
C ASP A 69 14.82 -4.37 -14.41
N VAL A 70 15.11 -5.18 -13.39
CA VAL A 70 14.61 -4.96 -12.03
C VAL A 70 15.17 -3.66 -11.44
N ALA A 71 16.46 -3.39 -11.60
CA ALA A 71 17.08 -2.16 -11.12
C ALA A 71 16.46 -0.92 -11.78
N ILE A 72 16.27 -0.94 -13.11
CA ILE A 72 15.60 0.16 -13.83
C ILE A 72 14.18 0.38 -13.30
N GLY A 73 13.42 -0.70 -13.08
CA GLY A 73 12.07 -0.61 -12.53
C GLY A 73 12.03 -0.03 -11.11
N VAL A 74 12.91 -0.48 -10.22
CA VAL A 74 13.00 -0.01 -8.83
C VAL A 74 13.46 1.45 -8.75
N ILE A 75 14.50 1.81 -9.51
CA ILE A 75 15.00 3.19 -9.58
C ILE A 75 13.93 4.10 -10.17
N GLY A 76 13.29 3.66 -11.26
CA GLY A 76 12.18 4.39 -11.88
C GLY A 76 11.03 4.63 -10.90
N HIS A 77 10.62 3.61 -10.14
CA HIS A 77 9.58 3.74 -9.13
C HIS A 77 9.94 4.79 -8.07
N TYR A 78 11.12 4.68 -7.47
CA TYR A 78 11.58 5.57 -6.39
C TYR A 78 12.07 6.95 -6.86
N ILE A 79 12.15 7.20 -8.16
CA ILE A 79 12.39 8.54 -8.70
C ILE A 79 11.07 9.17 -9.14
N ILE A 80 10.31 8.48 -9.99
CA ILE A 80 9.13 9.04 -10.64
C ILE A 80 8.01 9.29 -9.63
N MET A 81 7.65 8.30 -8.81
CA MET A 81 6.51 8.44 -7.88
C MET A 81 6.73 9.54 -6.82
N PRO A 82 7.87 9.62 -6.13
CA PRO A 82 8.12 10.68 -5.16
C PRO A 82 8.25 12.05 -5.80
N LEU A 83 8.88 12.14 -6.98
CA LEU A 83 9.02 13.40 -7.70
C LEU A 83 7.67 13.94 -8.16
N VAL A 84 6.81 13.09 -8.72
CA VAL A 84 5.44 13.47 -9.09
C VAL A 84 4.66 13.93 -7.85
N ALA A 85 4.76 13.21 -6.73
CA ALA A 85 4.10 13.60 -5.48
C ALA A 85 4.58 14.96 -4.97
N TYR A 86 5.89 15.23 -5.03
CA TYR A 86 6.47 16.53 -4.64
C TYR A 86 6.05 17.66 -5.59
N LEU A 87 6.07 17.43 -6.91
CA LEU A 87 5.64 18.41 -7.91
C LEU A 87 4.16 18.72 -7.78
N LEU A 88 3.31 17.72 -7.50
CA LEU A 88 1.89 17.94 -7.21
C LEU A 88 1.70 18.76 -5.93
N ALA A 89 2.45 18.46 -4.87
CA ALA A 89 2.37 19.19 -3.61
C ALA A 89 2.70 20.69 -3.78
N ILE A 90 3.73 21.01 -4.57
CA ILE A 90 4.13 22.39 -4.85
C ILE A 90 3.19 23.05 -5.86
N GLY A 91 2.91 22.39 -6.98
CA GLY A 91 2.09 22.94 -8.07
C GLY A 91 0.67 23.29 -7.60
N LEU A 92 0.08 22.45 -6.75
CA LEU A 92 -1.24 22.68 -6.18
C LEU A 92 -1.23 23.51 -4.88
N HIS A 93 -0.05 23.97 -4.43
CA HIS A 93 0.12 24.73 -3.18
C HIS A 93 -0.56 24.06 -1.99
N LEU A 94 -0.33 22.75 -1.83
CA LEU A 94 -0.99 21.97 -0.79
C LEU A 94 -0.53 22.43 0.60
N PRO A 95 -1.44 22.45 1.60
CA PRO A 95 -1.04 22.72 2.97
C PRO A 95 -0.05 21.65 3.46
N PRO A 96 0.88 22.00 4.36
CA PRO A 96 1.99 21.13 4.77
C PRO A 96 1.58 19.70 5.13
N GLU A 97 0.47 19.56 5.87
CA GLU A 97 -0.05 18.29 6.33
C GLU A 97 -0.50 17.36 5.19
N ILE A 98 -1.10 17.91 4.14
CA ILE A 98 -1.51 17.15 2.95
C ILE A 98 -0.30 16.86 2.08
N ALA A 99 0.61 17.83 1.91
CA ALA A 99 1.84 17.66 1.14
C ALA A 99 2.67 16.48 1.67
N ILE A 100 2.86 16.39 2.99
CA ILE A 100 3.57 15.28 3.64
C ILE A 100 2.86 13.94 3.36
N GLY A 101 1.53 13.89 3.47
CA GLY A 101 0.75 12.68 3.17
C GLY A 101 0.92 12.22 1.71
N VAL A 102 0.87 13.15 0.76
CA VAL A 102 1.04 12.85 -0.68
C VAL A 102 2.46 12.36 -0.98
N ILE A 103 3.48 13.01 -0.42
CA ILE A 103 4.89 12.60 -0.58
C ILE A 103 5.13 11.24 0.08
N LEU A 104 4.51 10.97 1.23
CA LEU A 104 4.57 9.67 1.91
C LEU A 104 4.03 8.56 1.01
N VAL A 105 2.84 8.75 0.43
CA VAL A 105 2.24 7.79 -0.51
C VAL A 105 3.14 7.59 -1.73
N GLY A 106 3.69 8.66 -2.29
CA GLY A 106 4.61 8.59 -3.44
C GLY A 106 5.93 7.88 -3.13
N SER A 107 6.37 7.90 -1.86
CA SER A 107 7.61 7.28 -1.39
C SER A 107 7.44 5.84 -0.90
N CYS A 108 6.20 5.33 -0.88
CA CYS A 108 5.93 3.95 -0.52
C CYS A 108 6.40 2.97 -1.61
N PRO A 109 6.77 1.74 -1.22
CA PRO A 109 7.12 0.68 -2.18
C PRO A 109 5.92 0.30 -3.06
N SER A 110 6.20 -0.43 -4.13
CA SER A 110 5.15 -0.89 -5.05
C SER A 110 4.22 -1.91 -4.38
N GLY A 111 2.91 -1.67 -4.46
CA GLY A 111 1.89 -2.56 -3.90
C GLY A 111 1.57 -3.76 -4.80
N THR A 112 1.05 -4.84 -4.22
CA THR A 112 0.71 -6.10 -4.92
C THR A 112 -0.39 -5.97 -5.96
N ALA A 113 -1.26 -4.96 -5.86
CA ALA A 113 -2.29 -4.69 -6.86
C ALA A 113 -1.70 -4.39 -8.25
N SER A 114 -0.49 -3.81 -8.30
CA SER A 114 0.21 -3.52 -9.57
C SER A 114 0.54 -4.80 -10.36
N ASN A 115 0.79 -5.92 -9.67
CA ASN A 115 1.08 -7.21 -10.29
C ASN A 115 -0.16 -7.75 -11.02
N VAL A 116 -1.34 -7.59 -10.42
CA VAL A 116 -2.63 -7.99 -11.04
C VAL A 116 -2.92 -7.12 -12.26
N MET A 117 -2.69 -5.81 -12.16
CA MET A 117 -2.88 -4.91 -13.30
C MET A 117 -1.89 -5.22 -14.43
N THR A 118 -0.64 -5.57 -14.11
CA THR A 118 0.34 -6.01 -15.10
C THR A 118 -0.12 -7.27 -15.83
N PHE A 119 -0.67 -8.25 -15.10
CA PHE A 119 -1.24 -9.46 -15.68
C PHE A 119 -2.39 -9.14 -16.65
N LEU A 120 -3.34 -8.28 -16.23
CA LEU A 120 -4.47 -7.88 -17.07
C LEU A 120 -4.03 -7.10 -18.31
N ALA A 121 -3.00 -6.28 -18.18
CA ALA A 121 -2.38 -5.55 -19.29
C ALA A 121 -1.52 -6.44 -20.21
N LYS A 122 -1.44 -7.75 -19.96
CA LYS A 122 -0.58 -8.71 -20.67
C LYS A 122 0.92 -8.35 -20.59
N GLY A 123 1.33 -7.69 -19.52
CA GLY A 123 2.72 -7.35 -19.24
C GLY A 123 3.50 -8.48 -18.57
N ASP A 124 4.77 -8.19 -18.25
CA ASP A 124 5.67 -9.13 -17.58
C ASP A 124 5.39 -9.18 -16.06
N VAL A 125 4.58 -10.14 -15.65
CA VAL A 125 4.20 -10.33 -14.23
C VAL A 125 5.41 -10.73 -13.39
N ALA A 126 6.35 -11.51 -13.93
CA ALA A 126 7.52 -11.95 -13.18
C ALA A 126 8.40 -10.74 -12.83
N LEU A 127 8.63 -9.85 -13.82
CA LEU A 127 9.34 -8.60 -13.60
C LEU A 127 8.62 -7.69 -12.60
N ALA A 128 7.30 -7.53 -12.71
CA ALA A 128 6.52 -6.69 -11.79
C ALA A 128 6.61 -7.19 -10.34
N VAL A 129 6.48 -8.50 -10.11
CA VAL A 129 6.62 -9.11 -8.78
C VAL A 129 8.04 -8.94 -8.25
N SER A 130 9.08 -9.08 -9.09
CA SER A 130 10.46 -8.83 -8.69
C SER A 130 10.70 -7.36 -8.30
N ILE A 131 10.18 -6.39 -9.06
CA ILE A 131 10.26 -4.97 -8.71
C ILE A 131 9.53 -4.69 -7.40
N ALA A 132 8.32 -5.24 -7.20
CA ALA A 132 7.58 -5.10 -5.96
C ALA A 132 8.34 -5.67 -4.75
N THR A 133 8.94 -6.85 -4.92
CA THR A 133 9.71 -7.52 -3.87
C THR A 133 10.94 -6.70 -3.49
N VAL A 134 11.75 -6.30 -4.48
CA VAL A 134 12.98 -5.54 -4.23
C VAL A 134 12.65 -4.16 -3.67
N SER A 135 11.63 -3.47 -4.19
CA SER A 135 11.22 -2.17 -3.66
C SER A 135 10.74 -2.28 -2.21
N THR A 136 9.99 -3.31 -1.85
CA THR A 136 9.53 -3.55 -0.47
C THR A 136 10.69 -3.84 0.48
N LEU A 137 11.69 -4.61 0.04
CA LEU A 137 12.89 -4.88 0.85
C LEU A 137 13.76 -3.63 1.06
N LEU A 138 13.79 -2.72 0.08
CA LEU A 138 14.51 -1.45 0.16
C LEU A 138 13.73 -0.37 0.91
N ALA A 139 12.41 -0.52 1.06
CA ALA A 139 11.52 0.48 1.65
C ALA A 139 11.97 1.01 3.03
N PRO A 140 12.46 0.17 3.99
CA PRO A 140 12.91 0.67 5.28
C PRO A 140 13.98 1.76 5.17
N PHE A 141 14.84 1.70 4.16
CA PHE A 141 15.92 2.67 3.97
C PHE A 141 15.51 3.80 3.03
N VAL A 142 14.90 3.45 1.90
CA VAL A 142 14.61 4.40 0.82
C VAL A 142 13.44 5.32 1.21
N THR A 143 12.38 4.80 1.82
CA THR A 143 11.20 5.61 2.17
C THR A 143 11.54 6.68 3.21
N PRO A 144 12.18 6.40 4.36
CA PRO A 144 12.57 7.45 5.29
C PRO A 144 13.55 8.45 4.69
N PHE A 145 14.52 7.98 3.89
CA PHE A 145 15.46 8.87 3.20
C PHE A 145 14.76 9.86 2.26
N LEU A 146 13.86 9.37 1.40
CA LEU A 146 13.09 10.21 0.49
C LEU A 146 12.21 11.21 1.24
N ILE A 147 11.59 10.79 2.35
CA ILE A 147 10.78 11.66 3.19
C ILE A 147 11.63 12.73 3.87
N SER A 148 12.81 12.39 4.38
CA SER A 148 13.73 13.40 4.94
C SER A 148 14.13 14.44 3.91
N VAL A 149 14.43 14.02 2.68
CA VAL A 149 14.88 14.93 1.61
C VAL A 149 13.73 15.78 1.05
N LEU A 150 12.58 15.17 0.78
CA LEU A 150 11.46 15.83 0.12
C LEU A 150 10.56 16.53 1.14
N ALA A 151 10.15 15.84 2.21
CA ALA A 151 9.19 16.36 3.18
C ALA A 151 9.82 17.20 4.31
N GLY A 152 11.15 17.14 4.49
CA GLY A 152 11.86 17.83 5.58
C GLY A 152 11.69 19.35 5.60
N LYS A 153 11.25 19.97 4.49
CA LYS A 153 10.91 21.40 4.43
C LYS A 153 9.62 21.77 5.17
N TRP A 154 8.70 20.82 5.31
CA TRP A 154 7.37 21.08 5.87
C TRP A 154 7.27 20.70 7.36
N THR A 155 7.98 19.66 7.80
CA THR A 155 7.98 19.22 9.21
C THR A 155 9.19 18.34 9.49
N PRO A 156 9.78 18.40 10.70
CA PRO A 156 10.77 17.42 11.14
C PRO A 156 10.11 16.04 11.25
N VAL A 157 10.35 15.18 10.26
CA VAL A 157 9.94 13.78 10.30
C VAL A 157 11.07 12.97 10.91
N ASP A 158 10.78 12.15 11.92
CA ASP A 158 11.76 11.24 12.52
C ASP A 158 12.01 10.04 11.58
N PRO A 159 13.17 9.97 10.89
CA PRO A 159 13.44 8.91 9.93
C PRO A 159 13.67 7.56 10.64
N LEU A 160 14.13 7.59 11.88
CA LEU A 160 14.37 6.38 12.67
C LEU A 160 13.05 5.76 13.14
N ALA A 161 12.06 6.59 13.49
CA ALA A 161 10.70 6.10 13.78
C ALA A 161 10.10 5.41 12.55
N LEU A 162 10.15 6.05 11.37
CA LEU A 162 9.66 5.46 10.13
C LEU A 162 10.39 4.15 9.76
N PHE A 163 11.70 4.09 9.95
CA PHE A 163 12.48 2.88 9.75
C PHE A 163 11.98 1.72 10.62
N LYS A 164 11.75 1.97 11.92
CA LYS A 164 11.23 0.97 12.86
C LYS A 164 9.82 0.53 12.49
N ASP A 165 8.94 1.48 12.18
CA ASP A 165 7.56 1.19 11.77
C ASP A 165 7.50 0.30 10.53
N ILE A 166 8.32 0.58 9.52
CA ILE A 166 8.35 -0.25 8.30
C ILE A 166 8.89 -1.65 8.63
N ILE A 167 9.91 -1.79 9.48
CA ILE A 167 10.40 -3.10 9.88
C ILE A 167 9.31 -3.91 10.60
N GLU A 168 8.65 -3.32 11.59
CA GLU A 168 7.68 -4.01 12.43
C GLU A 168 6.37 -4.32 11.69
N ILE A 169 5.87 -3.38 10.89
CA ILE A 169 4.54 -3.48 10.26
C ILE A 169 4.62 -4.13 8.88
N VAL A 170 5.75 -4.03 8.17
CA VAL A 170 5.89 -4.52 6.79
C VAL A 170 6.85 -5.70 6.72
N ILE A 171 8.12 -5.51 7.09
CA ILE A 171 9.16 -6.53 6.87
C ILE A 171 8.93 -7.77 7.72
N LEU A 172 8.63 -7.60 9.00
CA LEU A 172 8.45 -8.70 9.94
C LEU A 172 7.25 -9.60 9.55
N PRO A 173 6.05 -9.07 9.23
CA PRO A 173 4.95 -9.90 8.76
C PRO A 173 5.25 -10.60 7.42
N ILE A 174 5.93 -9.94 6.48
CA ILE A 174 6.33 -10.58 5.21
C ILE A 174 7.27 -11.74 5.47
N ALA A 175 8.29 -11.55 6.31
CA ALA A 175 9.24 -12.60 6.67
C ALA A 175 8.54 -13.79 7.32
N LEU A 176 7.63 -13.54 8.27
CA LEU A 176 6.80 -14.58 8.88
C LEU A 176 5.95 -15.31 7.84
N GLY A 177 5.35 -14.60 6.88
CA GLY A 177 4.57 -15.19 5.78
C GLY A 177 5.41 -16.14 4.92
N ILE A 178 6.63 -15.74 4.56
CA ILE A 178 7.56 -16.56 3.79
C ILE A 178 7.97 -17.81 4.58
N ILE A 179 8.28 -17.66 5.87
CA ILE A 179 8.64 -18.77 6.76
C ILE A 179 7.49 -19.77 6.87
N VAL A 180 6.27 -19.30 7.15
CA VAL A 180 5.08 -20.15 7.24
C VAL A 180 4.83 -20.88 5.92
N LYS A 181 4.98 -20.21 4.77
CA LYS A 181 4.86 -20.83 3.45
C LYS A 181 5.91 -21.95 3.25
N ALA A 182 7.14 -21.73 3.71
CA ALA A 182 8.22 -22.69 3.56
C ALA A 182 7.96 -23.98 4.37
N PHE A 183 7.48 -23.85 5.62
CA PHE A 183 7.19 -24.99 6.49
C PHE A 183 5.84 -25.67 6.19
N PHE A 184 4.80 -24.91 5.82
CA PHE A 184 3.43 -25.40 5.68
C PHE A 184 2.87 -25.21 4.26
N LYS A 185 3.61 -25.67 3.23
CA LYS A 185 3.28 -25.44 1.80
C LYS A 185 1.81 -25.73 1.44
N LYS A 186 1.24 -26.84 1.91
CA LYS A 186 -0.14 -27.27 1.58
C LYS A 186 -1.19 -26.35 2.21
N GLN A 187 -1.00 -25.98 3.47
CA GLN A 187 -1.87 -25.06 4.21
C GLN A 187 -1.73 -23.64 3.66
N ALA A 188 -0.51 -23.19 3.37
CA ALA A 188 -0.26 -21.88 2.77
C ALA A 188 -0.96 -21.74 1.41
N GLN A 189 -0.90 -22.77 0.54
CA GLN A 189 -1.64 -22.77 -0.73
C GLN A 189 -3.16 -22.69 -0.54
N ALA A 190 -3.71 -23.32 0.50
CA ALA A 190 -5.13 -23.19 0.81
C ALA A 190 -5.47 -21.77 1.31
N SER A 191 -4.65 -21.20 2.19
CA SER A 191 -4.83 -19.85 2.72
C SER A 191 -4.74 -18.77 1.64
N VAL A 192 -3.86 -18.94 0.64
CA VAL A 192 -3.69 -17.98 -0.46
C VAL A 192 -4.99 -17.76 -1.24
N LYS A 193 -5.87 -18.76 -1.32
CA LYS A 193 -7.17 -18.62 -2.01
C LYS A 193 -8.15 -17.71 -1.29
N MET A 194 -8.00 -17.56 0.03
CA MET A 194 -8.83 -16.70 0.87
C MET A 194 -8.21 -15.31 1.08
N LEU A 195 -6.96 -15.10 0.66
CA LEU A 195 -6.27 -13.82 0.80
C LEU A 195 -7.02 -12.65 0.16
N PRO A 196 -7.57 -12.74 -1.07
CA PRO A 196 -8.29 -11.61 -1.66
C PRO A 196 -9.43 -11.12 -0.76
N LEU A 197 -10.17 -12.04 -0.16
CA LEU A 197 -11.26 -11.72 0.77
C LEU A 197 -10.75 -11.06 2.06
N VAL A 198 -9.76 -11.67 2.72
CA VAL A 198 -9.20 -11.15 3.98
C VAL A 198 -8.51 -9.80 3.78
N SER A 199 -7.71 -9.67 2.73
CA SER A 199 -7.02 -8.42 2.40
C SER A 199 -7.99 -7.31 2.01
N THR A 200 -9.04 -7.62 1.23
CA THR A 200 -10.06 -6.62 0.89
C THR A 200 -10.78 -6.14 2.15
N LEU A 201 -11.22 -7.06 3.02
CA LEU A 201 -11.87 -6.72 4.28
C LEU A 201 -10.97 -5.87 5.19
N ALA A 202 -9.69 -6.24 5.33
CA ALA A 202 -8.73 -5.47 6.11
C ALA A 202 -8.54 -4.05 5.54
N ILE A 203 -8.37 -3.92 4.22
CA ILE A 203 -8.16 -2.63 3.57
C ILE A 203 -9.40 -1.73 3.69
N VAL A 204 -10.62 -2.26 3.45
CA VAL A 204 -11.83 -1.42 3.57
C VAL A 204 -12.06 -0.95 5.01
N LEU A 205 -11.71 -1.77 6.01
CA LEU A 205 -11.74 -1.34 7.42
C LEU A 205 -10.70 -0.26 7.73
N ILE A 206 -9.47 -0.40 7.23
CA ILE A 206 -8.42 0.62 7.37
C ILE A 206 -8.90 1.94 6.75
N ILE A 207 -9.41 1.90 5.51
CA ILE A 207 -9.90 3.09 4.81
C ILE A 207 -11.04 3.73 5.58
N SER A 208 -12.02 2.95 6.03
CA SER A 208 -13.15 3.46 6.82
C SER A 208 -12.68 4.15 8.10
N ALA A 209 -11.72 3.56 8.82
CA ALA A 209 -11.15 4.12 10.04
C ALA A 209 -10.37 5.42 9.79
N VAL A 210 -9.59 5.48 8.71
CA VAL A 210 -8.83 6.69 8.32
C VAL A 210 -9.77 7.82 7.89
N VAL A 211 -10.81 7.51 7.10
CA VAL A 211 -11.83 8.48 6.68
C VAL A 211 -12.60 9.00 7.89
N ALA A 212 -13.06 8.11 8.77
CA ALA A 212 -13.76 8.49 10.01
C ALA A 212 -12.91 9.38 10.91
N GLY A 213 -11.63 9.04 11.09
CA GLY A 213 -10.68 9.83 11.88
C GLY A 213 -10.27 11.15 11.24
N SER A 214 -10.49 11.32 9.94
CA SER A 214 -10.14 12.52 9.16
C SER A 214 -11.37 13.31 8.72
N HIS A 215 -12.57 12.99 9.20
CA HIS A 215 -13.85 13.55 8.76
C HIS A 215 -13.84 15.09 8.69
N ASP A 216 -13.44 15.75 9.77
CA ASP A 216 -13.42 17.22 9.84
C ASP A 216 -12.38 17.84 8.90
N ARG A 217 -11.27 17.14 8.64
CA ARG A 217 -10.24 17.56 7.71
C ARG A 217 -10.71 17.40 6.26
N ILE A 218 -11.39 16.30 5.94
CA ILE A 218 -11.95 16.02 4.61
C ILE A 218 -13.00 17.08 4.25
N LEU A 219 -13.89 17.44 5.18
CA LEU A 219 -14.88 18.50 4.96
C LEU A 219 -14.23 19.85 4.66
N LYS A 220 -13.18 20.22 5.41
CA LYS A 220 -12.50 21.51 5.24
C LYS A 220 -11.62 21.57 3.99
N THR A 221 -10.96 20.48 3.60
CA THR A 221 -9.95 20.48 2.52
C THR A 221 -10.48 19.93 1.20
N GLY A 222 -11.43 18.99 1.23
CA GLY A 222 -12.09 18.46 0.04
C GLY A 222 -12.92 19.52 -0.67
N PHE A 223 -13.67 20.33 0.07
CA PHE A 223 -14.45 21.43 -0.49
C PHE A 223 -13.57 22.59 -0.97
N LEU A 224 -12.52 22.94 -0.21
CA LEU A 224 -11.61 24.05 -0.58
C LEU A 224 -10.81 23.76 -1.85
N ASN A 225 -10.33 22.53 -2.05
CA ASN A 225 -9.58 22.15 -3.26
C ASN A 225 -10.51 22.01 -4.46
N PHE A 226 -11.74 21.50 -4.29
CA PHE A 226 -12.73 21.45 -5.36
C PHE A 226 -13.16 22.86 -5.80
N CYS A 227 -13.41 23.79 -4.86
CA CYS A 227 -13.72 25.18 -5.17
C CYS A 227 -12.54 25.91 -5.86
N ARG A 228 -11.30 25.61 -5.46
CA ARG A 228 -10.10 26.25 -6.04
C ARG A 228 -9.76 25.73 -7.44
N CYS A 229 -10.17 24.52 -7.79
CA CYS A 229 -10.04 23.95 -9.14
C CYS A 229 -11.06 24.53 -10.14
N HIS A 230 -12.15 25.15 -9.64
CA HIS A 230 -13.20 25.74 -10.48
C HIS A 230 -13.06 27.27 -10.67
N THR A 231 -12.06 27.90 -10.05
CA THR A 231 -11.82 29.36 -10.09
C THR A 231 -10.55 29.77 -10.84
N THR A 232 -9.84 28.83 -11.47
CA THR A 232 -8.78 29.11 -12.47
C THR A 232 -9.30 28.92 -13.88
#